data_AF-A0A660T0V3-F1
#
_entry.id   AF-A0A660T0V3-F1
#
_cell.length_a   1.000
_cell.length_b   1.000
_cell.length_c   1.000
_cell.angle_alpha   90.00
_cell.angle_beta   90.00
_cell.angle_gamma   90.00
#
_symmetry.space_group_name_H-M   'P 1'
#
loop_
_entity.id
_entity.type
_entity.pdbx_description
1 polymer ?
#
loop_
_entity_poly.entity_id
_entity_poly.type
_entity_poly.pdbx_seq_one_letter_code
_entity_poly.pdbx_strand_id
1 'polypeptide(L)' 'MTAGIDRGVCVPQGTPADVIAVLQDAFRKVCTDPEFMAKMEDMGMVVQNLGAAEYKTYIEKTAAKYEEILKQLGVI' A
#
# COMPACT_ATOMS: atom_id res chain seq x y z
N MET A 1 16.62 2.39 -9.51
CA MET A 1 15.41 2.55 -8.68
C MET A 1 14.88 3.94 -8.93
N THR A 2 13.70 4.07 -9.52
CA THR A 2 12.99 5.35 -9.52
C THR A 2 12.35 5.51 -8.14
N ALA A 3 12.57 6.64 -7.48
CA ALA A 3 11.88 6.94 -6.23
C ALA A 3 10.38 7.07 -6.53
N GLY A 4 9.57 6.23 -5.88
CA GLY A 4 8.11 6.23 -6.00
C GLY A 4 7.47 6.57 -4.66
N ILE A 5 6.22 7.03 -4.72
CA ILE A 5 5.36 7.18 -3.54
C ILE A 5 4.19 6.20 -3.68
N ASP A 6 3.98 5.41 -2.64
CA ASP A 6 2.83 4.51 -2.58
C ASP A 6 1.73 5.13 -1.72
N ARG A 7 0.49 4.78 -2.05
CA ARG A 7 -0.69 5.15 -1.26
C ARG A 7 -1.41 3.89 -0.86
N GLY A 8 -1.68 3.74 0.43
CA GLY A 8 -2.51 2.66 0.95
C GLY A 8 -3.32 3.12 2.15
N VAL A 9 -4.02 2.17 2.79
CA VAL A 9 -5.02 2.45 3.82
C VAL A 9 -4.72 1.65 5.08
N CYS A 10 -4.77 2.34 6.22
CA CYS A 10 -4.67 1.76 7.54
C CYS A 10 -5.90 2.14 8.36
N VAL A 11 -6.26 1.32 9.33
CA VAL A 11 -7.32 1.58 10.29
C VAL A 11 -6.75 1.69 11.71
N PRO A 12 -7.44 2.34 12.66
CA PRO A 12 -7.00 2.39 14.06
C PRO A 12 -6.78 1.00 14.66
N GLN A 13 -5.86 0.90 15.62
CA GLN A 13 -5.66 -0.32 16.38
C GLN A 13 -6.96 -0.71 17.11
N GLY A 14 -7.29 -2.00 17.07
CA GLY A 14 -8.52 -2.52 17.68
C GLY A 14 -9.77 -2.35 16.83
N THR A 15 -9.66 -1.88 15.58
CA THR A 15 -10.79 -1.88 14.64
C THR A 15 -11.35 -3.31 14.51
N PRO A 16 -12.67 -3.51 14.66
CA PRO A 16 -13.29 -4.83 14.57
C PRO A 16 -13.04 -5.53 13.22
N ALA A 17 -12.92 -6.86 13.26
CA ALA A 17 -12.56 -7.66 12.10
C ALA A 17 -13.63 -7.62 10.98
N ASP A 18 -14.90 -7.52 11.33
CA ASP A 18 -16.02 -7.35 10.40
C ASP A 18 -15.94 -6.00 9.65
N VAL A 19 -15.60 -4.92 10.35
CA VAL A 19 -15.35 -3.61 9.73
C VAL A 19 -14.16 -3.67 8.78
N ILE A 20 -13.08 -4.33 9.18
CA ILE A 20 -11.91 -4.54 8.32
C ILE A 20 -12.29 -5.34 7.06
N ALA A 21 -13.10 -6.40 7.20
CA ALA A 21 -13.54 -7.22 6.09
C ALA A 21 -14.37 -6.42 5.07
N VAL A 22 -15.31 -5.60 5.54
CA VAL A 22 -16.11 -4.71 4.67
C VAL A 22 -15.22 -3.76 3.87
N LEU A 23 -14.23 -3.15 4.53
CA LEU A 23 -13.28 -2.25 3.87
C LEU A 23 -12.41 -3.00 2.85
N GLN A 24 -11.86 -4.16 3.21
CA GLN A 24 -11.06 -4.98 2.31
C GLN A 24 -11.82 -5.37 1.05
N ASP A 25 -13.09 -5.76 1.18
CA ASP A 25 -13.90 -6.13 0.02
C ASP A 25 -14.25 -4.92 -0.85
N ALA A 26 -14.48 -3.75 -0.26
CA ALA A 26 -14.67 -2.51 -1.01
C ALA A 26 -13.40 -2.14 -1.80
N PHE A 27 -12.23 -2.16 -1.16
CA PHE A 27 -10.96 -1.86 -1.83
C PHE A 27 -10.63 -2.87 -2.91
N ARG A 28 -10.88 -4.17 -2.68
CA ARG A 28 -10.67 -5.22 -3.68
C ARG A 28 -11.48 -4.92 -4.94
N LYS A 29 -12.76 -4.58 -4.80
CA LYS A 29 -13.63 -4.25 -5.94
C LYS A 29 -13.07 -3.08 -6.74
N VAL A 30 -12.67 -2.00 -6.07
CA VAL A 30 -12.08 -0.81 -6.72
C VAL A 30 -10.75 -1.16 -7.41
N CYS A 31 -9.84 -1.87 -6.73
CA CYS A 31 -8.55 -2.24 -7.29
C CYS A 31 -8.62 -3.28 -8.41
N THR A 32 -9.78 -3.89 -8.65
CA THR A 32 -10.03 -4.80 -9.79
C THR A 32 -10.97 -4.20 -10.84
N ASP A 33 -11.45 -2.98 -10.63
CA ASP A 33 -12.33 -2.30 -11.57
C ASP A 33 -11.52 -1.82 -12.79
N PRO A 34 -11.88 -2.24 -14.02
CA PRO A 34 -11.09 -1.90 -15.21
C PRO A 34 -11.02 -0.40 -15.49
N GLU A 35 -12.09 0.37 -15.22
CA GLU A 35 -12.11 1.81 -15.43
C GLU A 35 -11.18 2.51 -14.44
N PHE A 36 -11.20 2.08 -13.18
CA PHE A 36 -10.27 2.56 -12.17
C PHE A 36 -8.81 2.25 -12.51
N MET A 37 -8.51 1.02 -12.92
CA MET A 37 -7.16 0.59 -13.28
C MET A 37 -6.64 1.39 -14.49
N ALA A 38 -7.44 1.53 -15.55
CA ALA A 38 -7.07 2.32 -16.73
C ALA A 38 -6.76 3.77 -16.36
N LYS A 39 -7.61 4.39 -15.53
CA LYS A 39 -7.38 5.77 -15.08
C LYS A 39 -6.11 5.92 -14.24
N MET A 40 -5.80 4.95 -13.38
CA MET A 40 -4.57 4.97 -12.59
C MET A 40 -3.34 4.80 -13.48
N GLU A 41 -3.40 3.92 -14.48
CA GLU A 41 -2.34 3.74 -15.47
C GLU A 41 -2.11 5.02 -16.31
N ASP A 42 -3.17 5.66 -16.78
CA ASP A 42 -3.10 6.97 -17.48
C ASP A 42 -2.45 8.06 -16.62
N MET A 43 -2.60 7.97 -15.30
CA MET A 43 -1.96 8.87 -14.33
C MET A 43 -0.52 8.44 -13.96
N GLY A 44 0.01 7.38 -14.57
CA GLY A 44 1.34 6.85 -14.31
C GLY A 44 1.45 6.08 -12.99
N MET A 45 0.33 5.59 -12.46
CA MET A 45 0.27 4.79 -11.23
C MET A 45 0.04 3.32 -11.55
N VAL A 46 0.57 2.46 -10.68
CA VAL A 46 0.31 1.01 -10.74
C VAL A 46 -0.61 0.64 -9.59
N VAL A 47 -1.76 0.05 -9.90
CA VAL A 47 -2.70 -0.42 -8.87
C VAL A 47 -2.15 -1.70 -8.25
N GLN A 48 -2.03 -1.71 -6.92
CA GLN A 48 -1.62 -2.86 -6.13
C GLN A 48 -2.80 -3.29 -5.25
N ASN A 49 -3.25 -4.54 -5.41
CA ASN A 49 -4.32 -5.12 -4.61
C ASN A 49 -3.72 -6.03 -3.54
N LEU A 50 -3.25 -5.43 -2.44
CA LEU A 50 -2.62 -6.15 -1.33
C LEU A 50 -3.62 -6.31 -0.18
N GLY A 51 -3.79 -7.54 0.31
CA GLY A 51 -4.51 -7.80 1.55
C GLY A 51 -3.78 -7.25 2.77
N ALA A 52 -4.45 -7.19 3.93
CA ALA A 52 -3.85 -6.58 5.13
C ALA A 52 -2.52 -7.21 5.56
N ALA A 53 -2.39 -8.54 5.49
CA ALA A 53 -1.15 -9.22 5.84
C ALA A 53 -0.02 -8.91 4.84
N GLU A 54 -0.33 -8.93 3.54
CA GLU A 54 0.63 -8.62 2.48
C GLU A 54 1.07 -7.16 2.56
N TYR A 55 0.13 -6.24 2.82
CA TYR A 55 0.41 -4.82 2.97
C TYR A 55 1.26 -4.53 4.20
N LYS A 56 1.02 -5.23 5.32
CA LYS A 56 1.89 -5.16 6.51
C LYS A 56 3.32 -5.56 6.16
N THR A 57 3.50 -6.71 5.52
CA THR A 57 4.84 -7.17 5.08
C THR A 57 5.50 -6.20 4.11
N TYR A 58 4.72 -5.59 3.20
CA TYR A 58 5.21 -4.58 2.28
C TYR A 58 5.77 -3.35 3.01
N ILE A 59 5.02 -2.81 3.97
CA ILE A 59 5.45 -1.64 4.75
C ILE A 59 6.70 -1.96 5.57
N GLU A 60 6.74 -3.11 6.25
CA GLU A 60 7.89 -3.53 7.06
C GLU A 60 9.17 -3.64 6.23
N LYS A 61 9.10 -4.27 5.05
CA LYS A 61 10.24 -4.38 4.12
C LYS A 61 10.67 -3.03 3.59
N THR A 62 9.70 -2.18 3.23
CA THR A 62 9.96 -0.85 2.69
C THR A 62 10.62 0.04 3.74
N ALA A 63 10.13 0.02 4.98
CA ALA A 63 10.70 0.74 6.10
C ALA A 63 12.15 0.31 6.38
N ALA A 64 12.41 -1.00 6.46
CA ALA A 64 13.76 -1.52 6.71
C ALA A 64 14.75 -1.10 5.60
N LYS A 65 14.32 -1.17 4.34
CA LYS A 65 15.12 -0.72 3.19
C LYS A 65 15.46 0.77 3.29
N TYR A 66 14.48 1.62 3.60
CA TYR A 66 14.73 3.05 3.72
C TYR A 66 15.59 3.39 4.94
N GLU A 67 15.43 2.68 6.06
CA GLU A 67 16.29 2.83 7.23
C GLU A 67 17.76 2.54 6.88
N GLU A 68 18.03 1.47 6.12
CA GLU A 68 19.38 1.14 5.65
C GLU A 68 19.95 2.24 4.74
N ILE A 69 19.16 2.73 3.78
CA ILE A 69 19.57 3.82 2.89
C ILE A 69 19.90 5.09 3.70
N LEU A 70 19.06 5.44 4.67
CA LEU A 70 19.26 6.64 5.49
C LEU A 70 20.54 6.55 6.34
N LYS A 71 20.86 5.36 6.89
CA LYS A 71 22.12 5.09 7.59
C LYS A 71 23.34 5.23 6.67
N GLN A 72 23.26 4.68 5.46
CA GLN A 72 24.35 4.78 4.48
C GLN A 72 24.62 6.23 4.04
N LEU A 73 23.58 7.06 4.01
CA LEU A 73 23.66 8.48 3.68
C LEU A 73 24.05 9.37 4.89
N GLY A 74 24.18 8.80 6.10
CA GLY A 74 24.53 9.54 7.32
C GLY A 74 23.44 10.52 7.79
N VAL A 75 22.18 10.28 7.41
CA VAL A 75 21.03 11.10 7.83
C VAL A 75 20.53 10.68 9.21
N ILE A 76 20.70 9.39 9.54
CA ILE A 76 20.46 8.78 10.85
C ILE A 76 21.62 7.87 11.23
#